data_AF-A0A1G2C998-F1
#
_entry.id   AF-A0A1G2C998-F1
#
_cell.length_a   1.000
_cell.length_b   1.000
_cell.length_c   1.000
_cell.angle_alpha   90.00
_cell.angle_beta   90.00
_cell.angle_gamma   90.00
#
_symmetry.space_group_name_H-M   'P 1'
#
loop_
_entity.id
_entity.type
_entity.pdbx_description
1 polymer ?
#
loop_
_entity_poly.entity_id
_entity_poly.type
_entity_poly.pdbx_seq_one_letter_code
_entity_poly.pdbx_strand_id
1 'polypeptide(L)'
;MSEIITVTMDEFEAEVRHLMEEDSLTFVRAVWAVMDDLTDATLRSQEGGNPLACRSGCSFCCYQPVTATAIEWEEIKRYFRSLPRLERREILARARPWVIAWRKYHEEKAPHAPRRSSPAADQIRLHLDWRGKPCPFLSKQGACSIYPVRPMDCRTMTSTVTCTIWDGQEGIKRFRFPWELWGNQMVLEEQERKGGRMEVTPLLHWLHLLDAEKK
;
A
#
# COMPACT_ATOMS: atom_id res chain seq x y z
N MET A 1 -15.49 -24.87 -9.89
CA MET A 1 -15.58 -23.40 -9.92
C MET A 1 -15.34 -22.94 -8.50
N SER A 2 -14.23 -22.25 -8.24
CA SER A 2 -13.92 -21.74 -6.89
C SER A 2 -14.96 -20.69 -6.50
N GLU A 3 -15.72 -20.93 -5.45
CA GLU A 3 -16.69 -19.97 -4.91
C GLU A 3 -15.92 -18.81 -4.25
N ILE A 4 -16.08 -17.59 -4.81
CA ILE A 4 -15.66 -16.37 -4.14
C ILE A 4 -16.64 -16.16 -2.99
N ILE A 5 -16.15 -15.83 -1.80
CA ILE A 5 -17.00 -15.50 -0.66
C ILE A 5 -17.98 -14.40 -1.08
N THR A 6 -19.28 -14.64 -0.91
CA THR A 6 -20.31 -13.65 -1.17
C THR A 6 -20.53 -12.83 0.08
N VAL A 7 -20.09 -11.57 0.04
CA VAL A 7 -20.35 -10.55 1.07
C VAL A 7 -20.91 -9.32 0.36
N THR A 8 -21.86 -8.65 0.99
CA THR A 8 -22.46 -7.39 0.52
C THR A 8 -21.69 -6.18 1.06
N MET A 9 -21.89 -5.02 0.44
CA MET A 9 -21.32 -3.76 0.93
C MET A 9 -21.80 -3.44 2.35
N ASP A 10 -23.09 -3.64 2.63
CA ASP A 10 -23.67 -3.34 3.94
C ASP A 10 -23.04 -4.20 5.06
N GLU A 11 -22.81 -5.48 4.78
CA GLU A 11 -22.10 -6.39 5.69
C GLU A 11 -20.64 -5.98 5.89
N PHE A 12 -19.94 -5.60 4.81
CA PHE A 12 -18.58 -5.09 4.88
C PHE A 12 -18.49 -3.85 5.78
N GLU A 13 -19.37 -2.87 5.57
CA GLU A 13 -19.40 -1.65 6.38
C GLU A 13 -19.80 -1.91 7.84
N ALA A 14 -20.74 -2.83 8.06
CA ALA A 14 -21.15 -3.22 9.41
C ALA A 14 -19.97 -3.81 10.18
N GLU A 15 -19.17 -4.67 9.55
CA GLU A 15 -17.98 -5.23 10.18
C GLU A 15 -16.91 -4.16 10.43
N VAL A 16 -16.71 -3.22 9.50
CA VAL A 16 -15.80 -2.08 9.73
C VAL A 16 -16.23 -1.28 10.95
N ARG A 17 -17.53 -1.00 11.12
CA ARG A 17 -18.06 -0.30 12.31
C ARG A 17 -17.84 -1.11 13.58
N HIS A 18 -18.11 -2.41 13.53
CA HIS A 18 -17.91 -3.33 14.66
C HIS A 18 -16.45 -3.32 15.15
N LEU A 19 -15.47 -3.47 14.24
CA LEU A 19 -14.04 -3.44 14.61
C LEU A 19 -13.59 -2.07 15.16
N MET A 20 -14.25 -0.98 14.77
CA MET A 20 -13.97 0.34 15.34
C MET A 20 -14.51 0.48 16.76
N GLU A 21 -15.70 -0.08 17.03
CA GLU A 21 -16.41 0.06 18.30
C GLU A 21 -15.88 -0.92 19.36
N GLU A 22 -15.78 -2.20 19.02
CA GLU A 22 -15.44 -3.27 19.97
C GLU A 22 -13.91 -3.45 20.10
N ASP A 23 -13.18 -3.44 18.98
CA ASP A 23 -11.72 -3.67 18.97
C ASP A 23 -10.91 -2.37 19.02
N SER A 24 -11.58 -1.21 19.10
CA SER A 24 -10.96 0.12 19.16
C SER A 24 -9.96 0.40 18.02
N LEU A 25 -10.18 -0.21 16.85
CA LEU A 25 -9.35 0.06 15.67
C LEU A 25 -9.63 1.45 15.11
N THR A 26 -8.60 2.08 14.54
CA THR A 26 -8.83 3.28 13.72
C THR A 26 -9.57 2.88 12.44
N PHE A 27 -10.33 3.81 11.85
CA PHE A 27 -11.10 3.54 10.62
C PHE A 27 -10.28 2.83 9.52
N VAL A 28 -9.07 3.33 9.24
CA VAL A 28 -8.18 2.75 8.23
C VAL A 28 -7.79 1.31 8.60
N ARG A 29 -7.49 1.06 9.87
CA ARG A 29 -7.13 -0.27 10.38
C ARG A 29 -8.31 -1.24 10.30
N ALA A 30 -9.51 -0.79 10.61
CA ALA A 30 -10.72 -1.59 10.52
C ALA A 30 -11.00 -1.99 9.06
N VAL A 31 -11.01 -1.04 8.12
CA VAL A 31 -11.15 -1.32 6.68
C VAL A 31 -10.11 -2.35 6.20
N TRP A 32 -8.85 -2.16 6.59
CA TRP A 32 -7.78 -3.08 6.25
C TRP A 32 -7.96 -4.49 6.84
N ALA A 33 -8.40 -4.60 8.08
CA ALA A 33 -8.63 -5.87 8.75
C ALA A 33 -9.74 -6.67 8.04
N VAL A 34 -10.89 -6.05 7.79
CA VAL A 34 -12.01 -6.72 7.07
C VAL A 34 -11.56 -7.18 5.68
N MET A 35 -10.81 -6.36 4.95
CA MET A 35 -10.28 -6.75 3.65
C MET A 35 -9.29 -7.91 3.72
N ASP A 36 -8.36 -7.88 4.67
CA ASP A 36 -7.36 -8.93 4.85
C ASP A 36 -8.06 -10.25 5.21
N ASP A 37 -9.06 -10.23 6.09
CA ASP A 37 -9.84 -11.40 6.50
C ASP A 37 -10.66 -12.01 5.36
N LEU A 38 -11.39 -11.18 4.59
CA LEU A 38 -12.16 -11.65 3.43
C LEU A 38 -11.26 -12.23 2.33
N THR A 39 -10.12 -11.59 2.10
CA THR A 39 -9.13 -12.04 1.12
C THR A 39 -8.53 -13.37 1.55
N ASP A 40 -8.09 -13.49 2.81
CA ASP A 40 -7.51 -14.70 3.36
C ASP A 40 -8.52 -15.85 3.42
N ALA A 41 -9.77 -15.58 3.77
CA ALA A 41 -10.84 -16.57 3.74
C ALA A 41 -11.13 -17.06 2.32
N THR A 42 -11.16 -16.15 1.34
CA THR A 42 -11.32 -16.51 -0.09
C THR A 42 -10.13 -17.29 -0.63
N LEU A 43 -8.91 -16.95 -0.22
CA LEU A 43 -7.71 -17.69 -0.57
C LEU A 43 -7.74 -19.13 -0.05
N ARG A 44 -8.27 -19.35 1.16
CA ARG A 44 -8.45 -20.68 1.74
C ARG A 44 -9.54 -21.50 1.05
N SER A 45 -10.57 -20.86 0.46
CA SER A 45 -11.69 -21.56 -0.21
C SER A 45 -11.44 -21.91 -1.68
N GLN A 46 -10.37 -21.38 -2.31
CA GLN A 46 -10.07 -21.64 -3.72
C GLN A 46 -9.49 -23.06 -3.93
N GLU A 47 -10.33 -24.09 -3.88
CA GLU A 47 -10.02 -25.37 -4.52
C GLU A 47 -10.25 -25.27 -6.04
N GLY A 48 -9.17 -25.28 -6.83
CA GLY A 48 -9.24 -25.56 -8.27
C GLY A 48 -9.62 -24.41 -9.22
N GLY A 49 -9.55 -23.14 -8.82
CA GLY A 49 -9.69 -21.97 -9.71
C GLY A 49 -8.43 -21.09 -9.67
N ASN A 50 -7.95 -20.63 -10.83
CA ASN A 50 -6.70 -19.88 -11.08
C ASN A 50 -5.95 -19.44 -9.79
N PRO A 51 -5.10 -20.32 -9.23
CA PRO A 51 -4.64 -20.21 -7.86
C PRO A 51 -3.83 -18.93 -7.70
N LEU A 52 -4.27 -18.09 -6.76
CA LEU A 52 -3.44 -16.99 -6.32
C LEU A 52 -2.14 -17.56 -5.77
N ALA A 53 -1.04 -17.03 -6.26
CA ALA A 53 0.29 -17.48 -5.87
C ALA A 53 0.79 -16.74 -4.62
N CYS A 54 -0.01 -15.80 -4.11
CA CYS A 54 0.23 -15.06 -2.88
C CYS A 54 0.34 -16.02 -1.69
N ARG A 55 1.48 -15.95 -1.01
CA ARG A 55 1.76 -16.64 0.25
C ARG A 55 2.78 -15.83 1.02
N SER A 56 2.98 -16.16 2.30
CA SER A 56 4.08 -15.56 3.07
C SER A 56 5.42 -15.73 2.33
N GLY A 57 6.20 -14.65 2.26
CA GLY A 57 7.44 -14.58 1.47
C GLY A 57 7.26 -14.24 -0.01
N CYS A 58 6.04 -14.03 -0.52
CA CYS A 58 5.81 -13.45 -1.83
C CYS A 58 6.17 -11.95 -1.81
N SER A 59 7.01 -11.50 -2.75
CA SER A 59 7.45 -10.10 -2.83
C SER A 59 6.98 -9.36 -4.08
N PHE A 60 6.06 -9.92 -4.88
CA PHE A 60 5.73 -9.35 -6.20
C PHE A 60 5.22 -7.90 -6.12
N CYS A 61 4.30 -7.62 -5.19
CA CYS A 61 3.79 -6.27 -4.93
C CYS A 61 4.90 -5.32 -4.44
N CYS A 62 5.95 -5.85 -3.80
CA CYS A 62 7.09 -5.05 -3.34
C CYS A 62 7.98 -4.55 -4.49
N TYR A 63 7.80 -5.02 -5.72
CA TYR A 63 8.47 -4.47 -6.91
C TYR A 63 7.56 -3.58 -7.75
N GLN A 64 6.35 -3.30 -7.24
CA GLN A 64 5.45 -2.36 -7.87
C GLN A 64 5.63 -0.97 -7.32
N PRO A 65 5.28 0.04 -8.13
CA PRO A 65 5.13 1.35 -7.61
C PRO A 65 3.82 1.40 -6.81
N VAL A 66 3.94 1.83 -5.55
CA VAL A 66 2.84 1.86 -4.58
C VAL A 66 2.60 3.28 -4.05
N THR A 67 1.33 3.60 -3.86
CA THR A 67 0.84 4.87 -3.33
C THR A 67 0.19 4.66 -1.97
N ALA A 68 0.03 5.75 -1.23
CA ALA A 68 -0.74 5.80 0.00
C ALA A 68 -1.41 7.16 0.13
N THR A 69 -2.59 7.19 0.73
CA THR A 69 -3.22 8.41 1.22
C THR A 69 -2.52 8.92 2.49
N ALA A 70 -2.78 10.17 2.87
CA ALA A 70 -2.25 10.77 4.09
C ALA A 70 -2.76 10.04 5.35
N ILE A 71 -4.03 9.64 5.37
CA ILE A 71 -4.61 8.94 6.53
C ILE A 71 -4.02 7.53 6.70
N GLU A 72 -3.70 6.85 5.60
CA GLU A 72 -2.97 5.59 5.64
C GLU A 72 -1.51 5.79 6.06
N TRP A 73 -0.89 6.87 5.59
CA TRP A 73 0.49 7.18 5.96
C TRP A 73 0.66 7.40 7.45
N GLU A 74 -0.29 8.02 8.14
CA GLU A 74 -0.21 8.19 9.60
C GLU A 74 -0.18 6.84 10.34
N GLU A 75 -0.94 5.85 9.87
CA GLU A 75 -0.90 4.48 10.40
C GLU A 75 0.44 3.78 10.10
N ILE A 76 0.95 3.94 8.87
CA ILE A 76 2.25 3.41 8.45
C ILE A 76 3.37 4.03 9.28
N LYS A 77 3.35 5.35 9.47
CA LYS A 77 4.32 6.13 10.22
C LYS A 77 4.33 5.72 11.70
N ARG A 78 3.15 5.55 12.31
CA ARG A 78 3.02 5.07 13.69
C ARG A 78 3.65 3.69 13.86
N TYR A 79 3.34 2.75 12.97
CA TYR A 79 3.90 1.41 12.99
C TYR A 79 5.41 1.40 12.68
N PHE A 80 5.84 2.18 11.69
CA PHE A 80 7.26 2.33 11.37
C PHE A 80 8.05 2.81 12.59
N ARG A 81 7.50 3.74 13.38
CA ARG A 81 8.13 4.24 14.62
C ARG A 81 8.14 3.20 15.75
N SER A 82 7.29 2.18 15.74
CA SER A 82 7.33 1.09 16.72
C SER A 82 8.32 -0.02 16.37
N LEU A 83 8.76 -0.13 15.11
CA LEU A 83 9.78 -1.12 14.69
C LEU A 83 11.11 -0.93 15.45
N PRO A 84 11.90 -2.00 15.66
CA PRO A 84 13.24 -1.92 16.23
C PRO A 84 14.13 -0.89 15.52
N ARG A 85 14.96 -0.17 16.29
CA ARG A 85 15.83 0.90 15.75
C ARG A 85 16.72 0.43 14.60
N LEU A 86 17.21 -0.81 14.65
CA LEU A 86 18.02 -1.40 13.58
C LEU A 86 17.20 -1.55 12.29
N GLU A 87 16.00 -2.12 12.38
CA GLU A 87 15.11 -2.30 11.23
C GLU A 87 14.71 -0.96 10.60
N ARG A 88 14.37 0.05 11.41
CA ARG A 88 14.11 1.40 10.93
C ARG A 88 15.30 1.98 10.16
N ARG A 89 16.53 1.78 10.67
CA ARG A 89 17.76 2.24 10.00
C ARG A 89 17.96 1.53 8.66
N GLU A 90 17.74 0.23 8.60
CA GLU A 90 17.87 -0.54 7.35
C GLU A 90 16.85 -0.11 6.30
N ILE A 91 15.58 0.09 6.68
CA ILE A 91 14.53 0.59 5.80
C ILE A 91 14.93 1.96 5.22
N LEU A 92 15.36 2.88 6.08
CA LEU A 92 15.77 4.23 5.63
C LEU A 92 17.04 4.18 4.77
N ALA A 93 17.97 3.28 5.05
CA ALA A 93 19.15 3.08 4.21
C ALA A 93 18.76 2.56 2.82
N ARG A 94 17.81 1.62 2.72
CA ARG A 94 17.25 1.16 1.43
C ARG A 94 16.49 2.27 0.70
N ALA A 95 15.75 3.11 1.43
CA ALA A 95 14.97 4.22 0.87
C ALA A 95 15.86 5.38 0.37
N ARG A 96 17.02 5.60 0.99
CA ARG A 96 17.86 6.78 0.80
C ARG A 96 18.18 7.15 -0.66
N PRO A 97 18.72 6.25 -1.53
CA PRO A 97 19.04 6.64 -2.91
C PRO A 97 17.81 7.14 -3.67
N TRP A 98 16.64 6.62 -3.31
CA TRP A 98 15.37 6.89 -3.97
C TRP A 98 14.71 8.16 -3.46
N VAL A 99 14.79 8.40 -2.15
CA VAL A 99 14.44 9.69 -1.56
C VAL A 99 15.30 10.81 -2.13
N ILE A 100 16.61 10.57 -2.34
CA ILE A 100 17.50 11.56 -2.97
C ILE A 100 17.08 11.83 -4.41
N ALA A 101 16.84 10.80 -5.22
CA ALA A 101 16.37 10.97 -6.60
C ALA A 101 15.04 11.72 -6.65
N TRP A 102 14.09 11.37 -5.78
CA TRP A 102 12.80 12.03 -5.64
C TRP A 102 12.92 13.49 -5.22
N ARG A 103 13.80 13.80 -4.25
CA ARG A 103 14.10 15.17 -3.82
C ARG A 103 14.65 16.02 -4.94
N LYS A 104 15.66 15.52 -5.65
CA LYS A 104 16.28 16.21 -6.78
C LYS A 104 15.22 16.58 -7.81
N TYR A 105 14.36 15.63 -8.14
CA TYR A 105 13.25 15.88 -9.05
C TYR A 105 12.31 16.96 -8.53
N HIS A 106 11.87 16.86 -7.28
CA HIS A 106 10.95 17.82 -6.69
C HIS A 106 11.57 19.23 -6.64
N GLU A 107 12.84 19.36 -6.25
CA GLU A 107 13.57 20.64 -6.23
C GLU A 107 13.73 21.25 -7.64
N GLU A 108 13.96 20.44 -8.67
CA GLU A 108 14.13 20.89 -10.05
C GLU A 108 12.80 21.22 -10.77
N LYS A 109 11.70 20.54 -10.41
CA LYS A 109 10.42 20.60 -11.15
C LYS A 109 9.27 21.25 -10.39
N ALA A 110 9.24 21.18 -9.05
CA ALA A 110 8.20 21.81 -8.24
C ALA A 110 8.17 23.36 -8.29
N PRO A 111 9.28 24.12 -8.41
CA PRO A 111 9.19 25.58 -8.47
C PRO A 111 8.58 26.10 -9.79
N HIS A 112 8.36 25.25 -10.79
CA HIS A 112 7.81 25.62 -12.09
C HIS A 112 6.51 24.87 -12.45
N ALA A 113 5.90 24.17 -11.50
CA ALA A 113 4.57 23.59 -11.70
C ALA A 113 3.51 24.66 -11.39
N PRO A 114 2.74 25.16 -12.39
CA PRO A 114 1.58 26.00 -12.13
C PRO A 114 0.70 25.35 -11.05
N ARG A 115 0.16 26.16 -10.13
CA ARG A 115 -0.79 25.72 -9.07
C ARG A 115 -2.06 25.02 -9.61
N ARG A 116 -2.20 24.87 -10.93
CA ARG A 116 -3.28 24.21 -11.65
C ARG A 116 -2.84 23.25 -12.77
N SER A 117 -1.55 23.02 -13.00
CA SER A 117 -1.06 21.96 -13.90
C SER A 117 -0.26 20.96 -13.07
N SER A 118 -0.74 19.72 -13.02
CA SER A 118 -0.59 18.92 -11.80
C SER A 118 0.85 18.47 -11.54
N PRO A 119 1.39 18.72 -10.33
CA PRO A 119 2.51 17.97 -9.77
C PRO A 119 2.29 16.45 -9.82
N ALA A 120 1.03 16.00 -9.92
CA ALA A 120 0.64 14.59 -9.94
C ALA A 120 1.11 13.82 -11.19
N ALA A 121 1.06 14.38 -12.41
CA ALA A 121 1.49 13.67 -13.63
C ALA A 121 2.97 13.26 -13.59
N ASP A 122 3.74 14.09 -12.92
CA ASP A 122 5.18 14.03 -12.81
C ASP A 122 5.60 13.12 -11.62
N GLN A 123 4.87 13.21 -10.50
CA GLN A 123 4.93 12.22 -9.41
C GLN A 123 4.57 10.80 -9.89
N ILE A 124 3.58 10.68 -10.77
CA ILE A 124 3.21 9.41 -11.43
C ILE A 124 4.38 8.88 -12.24
N ARG A 125 5.16 9.73 -12.93
CA ARG A 125 6.28 9.28 -13.76
C ARG A 125 7.45 8.71 -12.96
N LEU A 126 7.88 9.36 -11.88
CA LEU A 126 8.89 8.77 -10.98
C LEU A 126 8.40 7.54 -10.23
N HIS A 127 7.11 7.55 -9.90
CA HIS A 127 6.47 6.35 -9.40
C HIS A 127 6.55 5.23 -10.45
N LEU A 128 6.31 5.49 -11.74
CA LEU A 128 6.48 4.48 -12.79
C LEU A 128 7.96 4.06 -12.99
N ASP A 129 8.92 4.98 -12.87
CA ASP A 129 10.36 4.68 -12.92
C ASP A 129 10.81 3.78 -11.75
N TRP A 130 10.01 3.70 -10.67
CA TRP A 130 10.22 2.77 -9.56
C TRP A 130 9.91 1.32 -9.92
N ARG A 131 9.14 1.07 -10.98
CA ARG A 131 8.71 -0.28 -11.33
C ARG A 131 9.92 -1.22 -11.49
N GLY A 132 9.87 -2.36 -10.81
CA GLY A 132 10.95 -3.34 -10.79
C GLY A 132 12.07 -3.04 -9.78
N LYS A 133 11.98 -1.96 -9.00
CA LYS A 133 12.89 -1.72 -7.87
C LYS A 133 12.29 -2.25 -6.57
N PRO A 134 13.08 -2.86 -5.68
CA PRO A 134 12.57 -3.41 -4.44
C PRO A 134 12.12 -2.29 -3.49
N CYS A 135 10.87 -2.36 -3.03
CA CYS A 135 10.28 -1.49 -2.03
C CYS A 135 11.21 -1.37 -0.81
N PRO A 136 11.41 -0.17 -0.23
CA PRO A 136 12.28 -0.02 0.94
C PRO A 136 11.87 -0.86 2.16
N PHE A 137 10.58 -1.25 2.23
CA PHE A 137 10.03 -2.11 3.26
C PHE A 137 10.20 -3.61 2.97
N LEU A 138 10.77 -4.01 1.83
CA LEU A 138 11.12 -5.41 1.57
C LEU A 138 12.36 -5.79 2.40
N SER A 139 12.18 -6.75 3.31
CA SER A 139 13.27 -7.29 4.13
C SER A 139 14.17 -8.22 3.30
N LYS A 140 15.38 -8.49 3.80
CA LYS A 140 16.31 -9.44 3.16
C LYS A 140 15.75 -10.86 3.09
N GLN A 141 14.80 -11.18 3.96
CA GLN A 141 14.11 -12.47 4.01
C GLN A 141 12.94 -12.56 3.01
N GLY A 142 12.71 -11.52 2.19
CA GLY A 142 11.62 -11.50 1.21
C GLY A 142 10.25 -11.13 1.79
N ALA A 143 10.20 -10.67 3.04
CA ALA A 143 8.96 -10.29 3.73
C ALA A 143 8.80 -8.77 3.81
N CYS A 144 7.56 -8.28 3.75
CA CYS A 144 7.28 -6.86 3.96
C CYS A 144 7.39 -6.51 5.45
N SER A 145 8.30 -5.61 5.82
CA SER A 145 8.51 -5.16 7.21
C SER A 145 7.33 -4.38 7.78
N ILE A 146 6.42 -3.92 6.93
CA ILE A 146 5.22 -3.18 7.30
C ILE A 146 3.94 -3.91 6.87
N TYR A 147 4.00 -5.24 6.70
CA TYR A 147 2.88 -6.03 6.19
C TYR A 147 1.52 -5.75 6.89
N PRO A 148 1.44 -5.58 8.23
CA PRO A 148 0.18 -5.25 8.93
C PRO A 148 -0.40 -3.87 8.58
N VAL A 149 0.44 -2.95 8.08
CA VAL A 149 0.07 -1.58 7.67
C VAL A 149 0.36 -1.31 6.20
N ARG A 150 0.48 -2.34 5.35
CA ARG A 150 0.67 -2.11 3.90
C ARG A 150 -0.45 -1.18 3.40
N PRO A 151 -0.25 -0.23 2.48
CA PRO A 151 -1.37 0.62 2.05
C PRO A 151 -2.43 -0.17 1.25
N MET A 152 -3.59 0.44 1.03
CA MET A 152 -4.67 0.00 0.15
C MET A 152 -4.15 -0.43 -1.22
N ASP A 153 -3.24 0.35 -1.80
CA ASP A 153 -2.63 0.05 -3.09
C ASP A 153 -1.89 -1.30 -3.08
N CYS A 154 -1.26 -1.67 -1.97
CA CYS A 154 -0.67 -3.00 -1.79
C CYS A 154 -1.73 -4.09 -1.57
N ARG A 155 -2.80 -3.80 -0.81
CA ARG A 155 -3.87 -4.78 -0.49
C ARG A 155 -4.70 -5.16 -1.70
N THR A 156 -4.87 -4.25 -2.65
CA THR A 156 -5.65 -4.51 -3.86
C THR A 156 -4.89 -5.33 -4.90
N MET A 157 -3.59 -5.62 -4.68
CA MET A 157 -2.76 -6.40 -5.58
C MET A 157 -2.70 -7.87 -5.16
N THR A 158 -3.01 -8.76 -6.10
CA THR A 158 -2.81 -10.20 -5.97
C THR A 158 -1.97 -10.74 -7.13
N SER A 159 -1.02 -11.65 -6.85
CA SER A 159 -0.22 -12.30 -7.88
C SER A 159 -0.85 -13.62 -8.29
N THR A 160 -0.95 -13.86 -9.59
CA THR A 160 -1.32 -15.17 -10.16
C THR A 160 -0.11 -16.03 -10.53
N VAL A 161 1.11 -15.51 -10.32
CA VAL A 161 2.36 -16.20 -10.63
C VAL A 161 3.19 -16.37 -9.36
N THR A 162 3.76 -17.56 -9.17
CA THR A 162 4.62 -17.87 -8.01
C THR A 162 5.82 -16.95 -7.97
N CYS A 163 5.76 -15.99 -7.05
CA CYS A 163 6.80 -15.00 -6.89
C CYS A 163 7.86 -15.50 -5.92
N THR A 164 9.04 -15.79 -6.45
CA THR A 164 10.26 -15.99 -5.65
C THR A 164 11.31 -14.93 -5.98
N ILE A 165 11.32 -14.41 -7.21
CA ILE A 165 12.21 -13.37 -7.71
C ILE A 165 11.40 -12.47 -8.66
N TRP A 166 11.65 -11.16 -8.67
CA TRP A 166 11.16 -10.29 -9.75
C TRP A 166 12.11 -10.41 -10.95
N ASP A 167 11.58 -10.74 -12.12
CA ASP A 167 12.36 -10.81 -13.38
C ASP A 167 11.70 -10.01 -14.54
N GLY A 168 10.65 -9.24 -14.24
CA GLY A 168 9.82 -8.59 -15.25
C GLY A 168 8.48 -9.28 -15.52
N GLN A 169 8.19 -10.40 -14.83
CA GLN A 169 6.91 -11.11 -14.89
C GLN A 169 5.70 -10.16 -14.95
N GLU A 170 4.76 -10.46 -15.85
CA GLU A 170 3.39 -9.99 -15.78
C GLU A 170 2.59 -10.94 -14.89
N GLY A 171 1.68 -10.45 -14.05
CA GLY A 171 0.97 -11.35 -13.14
C GLY A 171 0.24 -10.72 -11.96
N ILE A 172 0.36 -9.41 -11.75
CA ILE A 172 -0.49 -8.73 -10.77
C ILE A 172 -1.86 -8.49 -11.37
N LYS A 173 -2.88 -8.89 -10.62
CA LYS A 173 -4.25 -8.44 -10.76
C LYS A 173 -4.52 -7.45 -9.64
N ARG A 174 -5.11 -6.31 -10.02
CA ARG A 174 -5.63 -5.32 -9.07
C ARG A 174 -7.15 -5.44 -9.00
N PHE A 175 -7.75 -5.19 -7.84
CA PHE A 175 -9.21 -5.14 -7.69
C PHE A 175 -9.88 -6.43 -8.19
N ARG A 176 -9.37 -7.59 -7.76
CA ARG A 176 -9.93 -8.90 -8.05
C ARG A 176 -11.23 -9.15 -7.28
N PHE A 177 -11.38 -8.55 -6.10
CA PHE A 177 -12.54 -8.77 -5.24
C PHE A 177 -13.36 -7.49 -5.02
N PRO A 178 -14.70 -7.60 -4.86
CA PRO A 178 -15.55 -6.43 -4.64
C PRO A 178 -15.13 -5.58 -3.44
N TRP A 179 -14.77 -6.21 -2.31
CA TRP A 179 -14.34 -5.51 -1.09
C TRP A 179 -13.06 -4.68 -1.27
N GLU A 180 -12.23 -4.98 -2.27
CA GLU A 180 -11.04 -4.17 -2.56
C GLU A 180 -11.42 -2.81 -3.15
N LEU A 181 -12.48 -2.76 -3.96
CA LEU A 181 -13.04 -1.50 -4.47
C LEU A 181 -13.70 -0.71 -3.35
N TRP A 182 -14.50 -1.40 -2.53
CA TRP A 182 -15.23 -0.80 -1.40
C TRP A 182 -14.30 -0.17 -0.38
N GLY A 183 -13.34 -0.95 0.15
CA GLY A 183 -12.38 -0.43 1.11
C GLY A 183 -11.54 0.71 0.54
N ASN A 184 -11.16 0.65 -0.75
CA ASN A 184 -10.44 1.73 -1.40
C ASN A 184 -11.28 3.01 -1.48
N GLN A 185 -12.54 2.90 -1.88
CA GLN A 185 -13.46 4.05 -1.93
C GLN A 185 -13.67 4.65 -0.53
N MET A 186 -13.94 3.82 0.48
CA MET A 186 -14.11 4.25 1.87
C MET A 186 -12.90 5.02 2.41
N VAL A 187 -11.67 4.56 2.14
CA VAL A 187 -10.44 5.25 2.55
C VAL A 187 -10.28 6.59 1.82
N LEU A 188 -10.61 6.67 0.53
CA LEU A 188 -10.55 7.92 -0.23
C LEU A 188 -11.56 8.95 0.27
N GLU A 189 -12.81 8.53 0.52
CA GLU A 189 -13.88 9.37 1.05
C GLU A 189 -13.54 9.87 2.46
N GLU A 190 -12.99 9.01 3.32
CA GLU A 190 -12.56 9.41 4.66
C GLU A 190 -11.40 10.41 4.62
N GLN A 191 -10.47 10.27 3.68
CA GLN A 191 -9.39 11.24 3.49
C GLN A 191 -9.96 12.61 3.10
N GLU A 192 -10.89 12.64 2.14
CA GLU A 192 -11.55 13.86 1.70
C GLU A 192 -12.30 14.53 2.86
N ARG A 193 -13.07 13.75 3.63
CA ARG A 193 -13.80 14.22 4.81
C ARG A 193 -12.88 14.85 5.86
N LYS A 194 -11.68 14.31 6.05
CA LYS A 194 -10.66 14.85 6.99
C LYS A 194 -9.91 16.07 6.46
N GLY A 195 -10.28 16.60 5.29
CA GLY A 195 -9.62 17.74 4.67
C GLY A 195 -8.21 17.42 4.16
N GLY A 196 -7.86 16.13 4.05
CA GLY A 196 -6.68 15.72 3.32
C GLY A 196 -6.86 16.17 1.88
N ARG A 197 -5.90 16.91 1.33
CA ARG A 197 -5.87 17.11 -0.12
C ARG A 197 -5.92 15.72 -0.76
N MET A 198 -6.67 15.58 -1.86
CA MET A 198 -6.90 14.34 -2.63
C MET A 198 -5.62 13.77 -3.26
N GLU A 199 -4.48 13.87 -2.59
CA GLU A 199 -3.19 13.43 -3.07
C GLU A 199 -2.99 12.00 -2.58
N VAL A 200 -3.45 11.05 -3.39
CA VAL A 200 -2.88 9.70 -3.39
C VAL A 200 -1.44 9.86 -3.83
N THR A 201 -0.50 9.75 -2.89
CA THR A 201 0.89 10.13 -3.12
C THR A 201 1.78 8.89 -3.16
N PRO A 202 2.81 8.85 -4.04
CA PRO A 202 3.79 7.77 -4.04
C PRO A 202 4.43 7.57 -2.66
N LEU A 203 4.59 6.31 -2.24
CA LEU A 203 5.15 5.95 -0.93
C LEU A 203 6.58 6.50 -0.71
N LEU A 204 7.33 6.72 -1.79
CA LEU A 204 8.65 7.36 -1.76
C LEU A 204 8.58 8.83 -1.32
N HIS A 205 7.52 9.56 -1.67
CA HIS A 205 7.32 10.94 -1.23
C HIS A 205 7.10 10.99 0.29
N TRP A 206 6.28 10.07 0.80
CA TRP A 206 6.04 9.93 2.22
C TRP A 206 7.33 9.63 3.01
N LEU A 207 8.16 8.71 2.51
CA LEU A 207 9.48 8.43 3.07
C LEU A 207 10.44 9.64 3.01
N HIS A 208 10.35 10.45 1.96
CA HIS A 208 11.09 11.71 1.87
C HIS A 208 10.73 12.66 3.02
N LEU A 209 9.43 12.83 3.31
CA LEU A 209 8.97 13.70 4.41
C LEU A 209 9.48 13.21 5.77
N LEU A 210 9.49 11.89 6.03
CA LEU A 210 10.04 11.33 7.27
C LEU A 210 11.54 11.56 7.45
N ASP A 211 12.33 11.55 6.38
CA ASP A 211 13.77 11.83 6.48
C ASP A 211 14.05 13.31 6.74
N ALA A 212 13.17 14.21 6.27
CA ALA A 212 13.24 15.64 6.53
C ALA A 212 12.96 16.01 8.00
N GLU A 213 12.13 15.25 8.71
CA GLU A 213 11.83 15.43 10.16
C GLU A 213 13.05 15.19 11.08
N LYS A 214 14.16 14.65 10.58
CA LYS A 214 15.39 14.41 11.37
C LYS A 214 16.31 15.63 11.49
N LYS A 215 15.97 16.73 10.81
CA LYS A 215 16.65 18.03 10.92
C LYS A 215 15.97 18.88 11.98
#